data_AF-A0A077FJA5-F1
#
_entry.id   AF-A0A077FJA5-F1
#
_cell.length_a   1.000
_cell.length_b   1.000
_cell.length_c   1.000
_cell.angle_alpha   90.00
_cell.angle_beta   90.00
_cell.angle_gamma   90.00
#
_symmetry.space_group_name_H-M   'P 1'
#
loop_
_entity.id
_entity.type
_entity.pdbx_description
1 polymer ?
#
loop_
_entity_poly.entity_id
_entity_poly.type
_entity_poly.pdbx_seq_one_letter_code
_entity_poly.pdbx_strand_id
1 'polypeptide(L)'
;MSKTSKIIFGNINLITLSQSIVKKYGASYHTFALFGVINYPLTYLYEAYFIKNTEGLILRLVSTLLCFILLLNKYWPKKLKAFLPLYWYMVIIFTVPFLTTYLLLKDNFSLGWLINFNIGVMIVILLLDSLTFVVIEAIGIILGFVFFYSLGNKIDSWPTDYNTALFLYMFICTVILGTIFSKNKEIFNHFKEKTLSELNKRLEAKVEHRTIELEKALAVKTEFLNNMSHEIRTPIQGLTTISEALVKYWQKFDEKKKFELARQIFKNSKRLTSLVGSLLDLAKINAGKILLDLQKLEI
;
A
#
# COMPACT_ATOMS: atom_id res chain seq x y z
N MET A 1 -16.75 26.84 -1.43
CA MET A 1 -17.71 26.17 -0.50
C MET A 1 -16.98 25.05 0.21
N SER A 2 -16.59 25.27 1.47
CA SER A 2 -15.87 24.30 2.29
C SER A 2 -16.84 23.23 2.79
N LYS A 3 -16.53 21.96 2.51
CA LYS A 3 -17.16 20.82 3.19
C LYS A 3 -16.49 20.66 4.55
N THR A 4 -17.00 21.34 5.55
CA THR A 4 -16.79 20.98 6.95
C THR A 4 -17.44 19.62 7.19
N SER A 5 -16.63 18.57 7.31
CA SER A 5 -17.12 17.25 7.69
C SER A 5 -17.62 17.29 9.14
N LYS A 6 -18.94 17.24 9.31
CA LYS A 6 -19.58 16.86 10.57
C LYS A 6 -19.01 15.50 11.02
N ILE A 7 -18.22 15.51 12.08
CA ILE A 7 -17.81 14.28 12.77
C ILE A 7 -19.03 13.82 13.58
N ILE A 8 -19.74 12.84 13.05
CA ILE A 8 -20.81 12.14 13.77
C ILE A 8 -20.13 11.13 14.70
N PHE A 9 -20.17 11.39 16.01
CA PHE A 9 -19.72 10.44 17.03
C PHE A 9 -20.74 9.30 17.17
N GLY A 10 -20.73 8.37 16.21
CA GLY A 10 -21.40 7.06 16.31
C GLY A 10 -20.35 5.97 16.59
N ASN A 11 -20.55 5.17 17.64
CA ASN A 11 -19.77 3.98 18.03
C ASN A 11 -18.33 3.94 17.48
N ILE A 12 -17.43 4.70 18.09
CA ILE A 12 -16.01 4.67 17.72
C ILE A 12 -15.43 3.33 18.16
N ASN A 13 -15.25 2.42 17.21
CA ASN A 13 -14.50 1.20 17.44
C ASN A 13 -12.99 1.53 17.48
N LEU A 14 -12.41 1.48 18.69
CA LEU A 14 -10.99 1.75 18.96
C LEU A 14 -10.03 0.97 18.05
N ILE A 15 -10.40 -0.25 17.64
CA ILE A 15 -9.61 -1.08 16.73
C ILE A 15 -9.57 -0.45 15.34
N THR A 16 -10.73 -0.04 14.82
CA THR A 16 -10.82 0.61 13.50
C THR A 16 -10.13 1.98 13.49
N LEU A 17 -10.24 2.73 14.60
CA LEU A 17 -9.57 4.01 14.76
C LEU A 17 -8.04 3.84 14.76
N SER A 18 -7.51 2.94 15.59
CA SER A 18 -6.07 2.68 15.68
C SER A 18 -5.49 2.15 14.35
N GLN A 19 -6.20 1.26 13.65
CA GLN A 19 -5.82 0.80 12.31
C GLN A 19 -5.76 1.96 11.30
N SER A 20 -6.73 2.86 11.33
CA SER A 20 -6.78 4.03 10.45
C SER A 20 -5.59 4.96 10.67
N ILE A 21 -5.28 5.27 11.93
CA ILE A 21 -4.15 6.14 12.31
C ILE A 21 -2.83 5.52 11.85
N VAL A 22 -2.58 4.25 12.15
CA VAL A 22 -1.40 3.52 11.70
C VAL A 22 -1.29 3.52 10.18
N LYS A 23 -2.38 3.28 9.45
CA LYS A 23 -2.39 3.26 7.99
C LYS A 23 -2.04 4.63 7.40
N LYS A 24 -2.50 5.70 8.05
CA LYS A 24 -2.30 7.08 7.61
C LYS A 24 -0.88 7.59 7.88
N TYR A 25 -0.35 7.33 9.07
CA TYR A 25 0.93 7.91 9.54
C TYR A 25 2.11 6.93 9.47
N GLY A 26 1.85 5.64 9.25
CA GLY A 26 2.85 4.57 9.27
C GLY A 26 3.26 4.20 10.70
N ALA A 27 3.58 2.93 10.92
CA ALA A 27 4.13 2.45 12.18
C ALA A 27 5.43 1.68 11.96
N SER A 28 6.43 1.99 12.79
CA SER A 28 7.77 1.37 12.73
C SER A 28 7.88 0.23 13.75
N TYR A 29 6.96 -0.75 13.66
CA TYR A 29 6.82 -1.84 14.64
C TYR A 29 8.14 -2.59 14.86
N HIS A 30 8.82 -2.94 13.77
CA HIS A 30 10.00 -3.79 13.82
C HIS A 30 11.19 -3.06 14.42
N THR A 31 11.45 -1.82 14.00
CA THR A 31 12.58 -1.02 14.48
C THR A 31 12.46 -0.73 15.98
N PHE A 32 11.26 -0.37 16.45
CA PHE A 32 11.05 -0.14 17.88
C PHE A 32 11.10 -1.42 18.70
N ALA A 33 10.49 -2.51 18.22
CA ALA A 33 10.54 -3.81 18.89
C ALA A 33 11.99 -4.29 19.06
N LEU A 34 12.80 -4.18 18.00
CA LEU A 34 14.22 -4.54 18.03
C LEU A 34 14.99 -3.66 19.02
N PHE A 35 14.76 -2.35 18.99
CA PHE A 35 15.36 -1.41 19.94
C PHE A 35 15.03 -1.81 21.39
N GLY A 36 13.76 -2.05 21.72
CA GLY A 36 13.34 -2.39 23.08
C GLY A 36 13.89 -3.73 23.57
N VAL A 37 13.91 -4.77 22.72
CA VAL A 37 14.46 -6.09 23.08
C VAL A 37 15.94 -5.99 23.47
N ILE A 38 16.71 -5.13 22.81
CA ILE A 38 18.13 -4.93 23.09
C ILE A 38 18.33 -3.97 24.25
N ASN A 39 17.60 -2.84 24.27
CA ASN A 39 17.86 -1.73 25.18
C ASN A 39 17.49 -2.04 26.64
N TYR A 40 16.33 -2.64 26.91
CA TYR A 40 15.89 -2.85 28.30
C TYR A 40 16.77 -3.84 29.10
N PRO A 41 17.24 -4.97 28.53
CA PRO A 41 18.20 -5.82 29.23
C PRO A 41 19.57 -5.16 29.37
N LEU A 42 20.03 -4.46 28.33
CA LEU A 42 21.35 -3.81 28.33
C LEU A 42 21.45 -2.71 29.40
N THR A 43 20.41 -1.87 29.50
CA THR A 43 20.32 -0.82 30.53
C THR A 43 20.27 -1.39 31.94
N TYR A 44 19.59 -2.52 32.15
CA TYR A 44 19.63 -3.24 33.42
C TYR A 44 21.02 -3.77 33.76
N LEU A 45 21.69 -4.43 32.83
CA LEU A 45 23.05 -4.93 33.06
C LEU A 45 24.03 -3.81 33.37
N TYR A 46 23.88 -2.67 32.69
CA TYR A 46 24.68 -1.47 32.96
C TYR A 46 24.45 -0.95 34.39
N GLU A 47 23.21 -0.74 34.80
CA GLU A 47 22.90 -0.25 36.16
C GLU A 47 23.30 -1.24 37.26
N ALA A 48 23.07 -2.53 37.04
CA ALA A 48 23.43 -3.57 38.00
C ALA A 48 24.96 -3.65 38.20
N TYR A 49 25.74 -3.49 37.13
CA TYR A 49 27.20 -3.59 37.19
C TYR A 49 27.87 -2.29 37.68
N PHE A 50 27.48 -1.14 37.13
CA PHE A 50 28.16 0.14 37.39
C PHE A 50 27.56 0.93 38.57
N ILE A 51 26.24 0.93 38.69
CA ILE A 51 25.51 1.75 39.68
C ILE A 51 25.12 0.90 40.91
N LYS A 52 25.25 -0.44 40.82
CA LYS A 52 24.81 -1.41 41.83
C LYS A 52 23.33 -1.26 42.19
N ASN A 53 22.53 -0.73 41.28
CA ASN A 53 21.09 -0.61 41.40
C ASN A 53 20.43 -1.78 40.64
N THR A 54 19.64 -2.59 41.34
CA THR A 54 18.93 -3.76 40.76
C THR A 54 17.43 -3.54 40.66
N GLU A 55 16.98 -2.32 40.91
CA GLU A 55 15.56 -2.02 40.91
C GLU A 55 14.95 -2.06 39.50
N GLY A 56 13.67 -2.43 39.43
CA GLY A 56 12.93 -2.44 38.17
C GLY A 56 13.23 -3.64 37.26
N LEU A 57 14.00 -4.65 37.70
CA LEU A 57 14.27 -5.86 36.91
C LEU A 57 13.00 -6.47 36.31
N ILE A 58 11.96 -6.69 37.13
CA ILE A 58 10.70 -7.30 36.69
C ILE A 58 10.06 -6.46 35.58
N LEU A 59 9.98 -5.14 35.75
CA LEU A 59 9.36 -4.25 34.77
C LEU A 59 10.16 -4.18 33.46
N ARG A 60 11.49 -4.29 33.52
CA ARG A 60 12.35 -4.36 32.34
C ARG A 60 12.22 -5.69 31.61
N LEU A 61 12.15 -6.82 32.33
CA LEU A 61 11.88 -8.12 31.73
C LEU A 61 10.51 -8.17 31.05
N VAL A 62 9.47 -7.60 31.69
CA VAL A 62 8.15 -7.45 31.08
C VAL A 62 8.22 -6.58 29.83
N SER A 63 8.94 -5.45 29.87
CA SER A 63 9.14 -4.59 28.70
C SER A 63 9.83 -5.32 27.55
N THR A 64 10.91 -6.05 27.83
CA THR A 64 11.61 -6.89 26.84
C THR A 64 10.69 -7.94 26.24
N LEU A 65 9.90 -8.63 27.06
CA LEU A 65 8.96 -9.65 26.61
C LEU A 65 7.87 -9.04 25.72
N LEU A 66 7.31 -7.89 26.10
CA LEU A 66 6.32 -7.17 25.31
C LEU A 66 6.87 -6.74 23.94
N CYS A 67 8.09 -6.20 23.91
CA CYS A 67 8.79 -5.85 22.68
C CYS A 67 9.13 -7.10 21.84
N PHE A 68 9.49 -8.22 22.47
CA PHE A 68 9.76 -9.47 21.77
C PHE A 68 8.51 -10.05 21.10
N ILE A 69 7.38 -10.05 21.81
CA ILE A 69 6.08 -10.45 21.26
C ILE A 69 5.69 -9.54 20.08
N LEU A 70 5.96 -8.23 20.19
CA LEU A 70 5.76 -7.28 19.10
C LEU A 70 6.68 -7.58 17.90
N LEU A 71 7.92 -7.99 18.12
CA LEU A 71 8.87 -8.36 17.06
C LEU A 71 8.37 -9.55 16.23
N LEU A 72 7.70 -10.50 16.89
CA LEU A 72 7.11 -11.69 16.27
C LEU A 72 5.79 -11.43 15.52
N ASN A 73 5.38 -10.17 15.35
CA ASN A 73 4.11 -9.80 14.68
C ASN A 73 3.91 -10.44 13.29
N LYS A 74 5.01 -10.75 12.57
CA LYS A 74 4.96 -11.40 11.25
C LYS A 74 4.26 -12.76 11.31
N TYR A 75 4.51 -13.50 12.39
CA TYR A 75 4.01 -14.86 12.63
C TYR A 75 2.63 -14.89 13.30
N TRP A 76 2.03 -13.74 13.60
CA TRP A 76 0.72 -13.71 14.25
C TRP A 76 -0.39 -14.24 13.34
N PRO A 77 -1.36 -14.99 13.89
CA PRO A 77 -2.54 -15.44 13.14
C PRO A 77 -3.39 -14.25 12.69
N LYS A 78 -4.16 -14.43 11.60
CA LYS A 78 -4.96 -13.35 10.98
C LYS A 78 -5.88 -12.62 11.96
N LYS A 79 -6.48 -13.34 12.93
CA LYS A 79 -7.34 -12.75 13.97
C LYS A 79 -6.58 -11.78 14.89
N LEU A 80 -5.36 -12.13 15.31
CA LEU A 80 -4.55 -11.28 16.21
C LEU A 80 -3.95 -10.07 15.48
N LYS A 81 -3.68 -10.19 14.18
CA LYS A 81 -3.18 -9.05 13.37
C LYS A 81 -4.15 -7.86 13.37
N ALA A 82 -5.45 -8.07 13.54
CA ALA A 82 -6.41 -6.98 13.69
C ALA A 82 -6.15 -6.13 14.94
N PHE A 83 -5.63 -6.73 16.02
CA PHE A 83 -5.32 -6.07 17.29
C PHE A 83 -3.90 -5.49 17.36
N LEU A 84 -3.07 -5.73 16.35
CA LEU A 84 -1.67 -5.29 16.33
C LEU A 84 -1.50 -3.78 16.59
N PRO A 85 -2.30 -2.87 16.00
CA PRO A 85 -2.21 -1.44 16.31
C PRO A 85 -2.51 -1.10 17.76
N LEU A 86 -3.49 -1.77 18.38
CA LEU A 86 -3.81 -1.54 19.79
C LEU A 86 -2.69 -2.04 20.69
N TYR A 87 -2.18 -3.23 20.41
CA TYR A 87 -1.04 -3.80 21.12
C TYR A 87 0.19 -2.90 21.02
N TRP A 88 0.49 -2.37 19.83
CA TRP A 88 1.57 -1.40 19.62
C TRP A 88 1.51 -0.20 20.56
N TYR A 89 0.34 0.44 20.68
CA TYR A 89 0.17 1.58 21.58
C TYR A 89 0.32 1.17 23.04
N MET A 90 -0.24 0.02 23.44
CA MET A 90 -0.06 -0.52 24.79
C MET A 90 1.41 -0.77 25.13
N VAL A 91 2.18 -1.34 24.18
CA VAL A 91 3.62 -1.54 24.37
C VAL A 91 4.32 -0.20 24.52
N ILE A 92 4.07 0.79 23.66
CA ILE A 92 4.69 2.12 23.82
C ILE A 92 4.37 2.72 25.18
N ILE A 93 3.08 2.78 25.56
CA ILE A 93 2.62 3.34 26.83
C ILE A 93 3.41 2.71 28.00
N PHE A 94 3.49 1.38 28.01
CA PHE A 94 4.14 0.65 29.09
C PHE A 94 5.66 0.85 29.09
N THR A 95 6.32 0.67 27.95
CA THR A 95 7.78 0.56 27.91
C THR A 95 8.48 1.93 27.92
N VAL A 96 7.80 3.00 27.50
CA VAL A 96 8.39 4.34 27.43
C VAL A 96 7.88 5.25 28.56
N PRO A 97 6.72 5.94 28.47
CA PRO A 97 6.32 6.89 29.51
C PRO A 97 6.05 6.24 30.86
N PHE A 98 5.39 5.08 30.93
CA PHE A 98 5.10 4.42 32.22
C PHE A 98 6.39 4.00 32.94
N LEU A 99 7.24 3.20 32.28
CA LEU A 99 8.45 2.66 32.87
C LEU A 99 9.41 3.77 33.30
N THR A 100 9.64 4.76 32.44
CA THR A 100 10.55 5.88 32.74
C THR A 100 10.01 6.78 33.85
N THR A 101 8.70 7.07 33.89
CA THR A 101 8.08 7.83 34.98
C THR A 101 8.23 7.09 36.31
N TYR A 102 7.91 5.79 36.35
CA TYR A 102 8.02 5.01 37.57
C TYR A 102 9.46 4.98 38.11
N LEU A 103 10.44 4.69 37.25
CA LEU A 103 11.84 4.60 37.67
C LEU A 103 12.43 5.98 38.02
N LEU A 104 11.97 7.05 37.36
CA LEU A 104 12.30 8.43 37.73
C LEU A 104 11.83 8.79 39.14
N LEU A 105 10.57 8.45 39.47
CA LEU A 105 10.02 8.70 40.80
C LEU A 105 10.73 7.86 41.87
N LYS A 106 11.05 6.61 41.53
CA LYS A 106 11.72 5.68 42.45
C LYS A 106 13.15 6.07 42.78
N ASP A 107 13.88 6.59 41.79
CA ASP A 107 15.26 7.05 41.97
C ASP A 107 15.33 8.53 42.38
N ASN A 108 14.29 9.04 43.05
CA ASN A 108 14.20 10.41 43.57
C ASN A 108 14.64 11.50 42.57
N PHE A 109 14.16 11.40 41.32
CA PHE A 109 14.45 12.35 40.24
C PHE A 109 15.94 12.47 39.89
N SER A 110 16.67 11.35 39.89
CA SER A 110 18.09 11.37 39.50
C SER A 110 18.30 11.87 38.07
N LEU A 111 19.47 12.48 37.84
CA LEU A 111 19.84 13.06 36.54
C LEU A 111 19.76 12.04 35.40
N GLY A 112 20.20 10.80 35.64
CA GLY A 112 20.15 9.74 34.63
C GLY A 112 18.72 9.42 34.19
N TRP A 113 17.77 9.37 35.12
CA TRP A 113 16.37 9.11 34.81
C TRP A 113 15.66 10.32 34.19
N LEU A 114 16.03 11.56 34.55
CA LEU A 114 15.52 12.76 33.88
C LEU A 114 15.91 12.77 32.40
N ILE A 115 17.15 12.38 32.08
CA ILE A 115 17.61 12.24 30.69
C ILE A 115 16.84 11.12 29.98
N ASN A 116 16.71 9.94 30.59
CA ASN A 116 15.97 8.82 29.98
C ASN A 116 14.49 9.16 29.73
N PHE A 117 13.83 9.88 30.64
CA PHE A 117 12.46 10.35 30.46
C PHE A 117 12.34 11.28 29.25
N ASN A 118 13.22 12.30 29.13
CA ASN A 118 13.20 13.22 28.00
C ASN A 118 13.51 12.54 26.65
N ILE A 119 14.48 11.60 26.64
CA ILE A 119 14.75 10.77 25.44
C ILE A 119 13.52 9.92 25.10
N GLY A 120 12.82 9.39 26.11
CA GLY A 120 11.55 8.69 25.96
C GLY A 120 10.51 9.54 25.23
N VAL A 121 10.25 10.75 25.73
CA VAL A 121 9.34 11.72 25.08
C VAL A 121 9.75 11.94 23.62
N MET A 122 11.04 12.14 23.36
CA MET A 122 11.55 12.36 21.99
C MET A 122 11.31 11.15 21.08
N ILE A 123 11.54 9.93 21.57
CA ILE A 123 11.25 8.69 20.83
C ILE A 123 9.75 8.59 20.49
N VAL A 124 8.88 8.90 21.45
CA VAL A 124 7.42 8.85 21.26
C VAL A 124 6.99 9.87 20.20
N ILE A 125 7.53 11.09 20.21
CA ILE A 125 7.25 12.12 19.20
C ILE A 125 7.69 11.68 17.79
N LEU A 126 8.85 11.02 17.68
CA LEU A 126 9.33 10.51 16.38
C LEU A 126 8.43 9.40 15.84
N LEU A 127 7.99 8.50 16.72
CA LEU A 127 7.20 7.33 16.34
C LEU A 127 5.73 7.65 16.06
N LEU A 128 5.16 8.63 16.76
CA LEU A 128 3.72 8.89 16.77
C LEU A 128 3.35 10.21 16.08
N ASP A 129 2.07 10.40 15.81
CA ASP A 129 1.51 11.68 15.36
C ASP A 129 1.28 12.63 16.55
N SER A 130 1.05 13.91 16.23
CA SER A 130 0.99 15.01 17.19
C SER A 130 -0.07 14.83 18.29
N LEU A 131 -1.24 14.29 17.95
CA LEU A 131 -2.31 14.07 18.92
C LEU A 131 -2.06 12.79 19.71
N THR A 132 -1.70 11.71 19.02
CA THR A 132 -1.54 10.39 19.65
C THR A 132 -0.38 10.39 20.65
N PHE A 133 0.72 11.11 20.38
CA PHE A 133 1.82 11.20 21.36
C PHE A 133 1.36 11.86 22.66
N VAL A 134 0.62 12.97 22.60
CA VAL A 134 0.17 13.71 23.80
C VAL A 134 -0.70 12.79 24.66
N VAL A 135 -1.62 12.06 24.04
CA VAL A 135 -2.52 11.15 24.74
C VAL A 135 -1.75 9.98 25.36
N ILE A 136 -0.85 9.34 24.61
CA ILE A 136 -0.06 8.20 25.08
C ILE A 136 0.89 8.59 26.21
N GLU A 137 1.53 9.74 26.09
CA GLU A 137 2.44 10.26 27.10
C GLU A 137 1.69 10.57 28.40
N ALA A 138 0.55 11.27 28.32
CA ALA A 138 -0.28 11.56 29.48
C ALA A 138 -0.76 10.29 30.18
N ILE A 139 -1.24 9.29 29.43
CA ILE A 139 -1.69 8.02 29.99
C ILE A 139 -0.53 7.30 30.69
N GLY A 140 0.63 7.22 30.05
CA GLY A 140 1.80 6.53 30.63
C GLY A 140 2.31 7.20 31.90
N ILE A 141 2.41 8.54 31.92
CA ILE A 141 2.81 9.30 33.10
C ILE A 141 1.82 9.06 34.25
N ILE A 142 0.50 9.18 33.99
CA ILE A 142 -0.54 8.94 35.00
C ILE A 142 -0.43 7.52 35.57
N LEU A 143 -0.29 6.51 34.71
CA LEU A 143 -0.12 5.13 35.15
C LEU A 143 1.14 4.94 35.98
N GLY A 144 2.23 5.62 35.62
CA GLY A 144 3.50 5.58 36.37
C GLY A 144 3.35 6.12 37.79
N PHE A 145 2.70 7.28 37.94
CA PHE A 145 2.38 7.86 39.24
C PHE A 145 1.45 6.97 40.07
N VAL A 146 0.36 6.48 39.47
CA VAL A 146 -0.60 5.61 40.16
C VAL A 146 0.08 4.34 40.65
N PHE A 147 0.92 3.71 39.82
CA PHE A 147 1.65 2.50 40.19
C PHE A 147 2.69 2.75 41.28
N PHE A 148 3.39 3.88 41.23
CA PHE A 148 4.36 4.29 42.25
C PHE A 148 3.71 4.39 43.64
N TYR A 149 2.59 5.11 43.75
CA TYR A 149 1.85 5.26 45.01
C TYR A 149 1.14 3.98 45.45
N SER A 150 0.65 3.17 44.50
CA SER A 150 0.00 1.89 44.81
C SER A 150 0.95 0.88 45.47
N LEU A 151 2.26 1.01 45.25
CA LEU A 151 3.28 0.20 45.91
C LEU A 151 3.68 0.73 47.31
N GLY A 152 3.04 1.81 47.78
CA GLY A 152 3.31 2.41 49.09
C GLY A 152 4.56 3.29 49.13
N ASN A 153 5.19 3.55 47.98
CA ASN A 153 6.35 4.44 47.91
C ASN A 153 5.93 5.88 48.21
N LYS A 154 6.87 6.65 48.77
CA LYS A 154 6.73 8.08 49.01
C LYS A 154 7.85 8.81 48.30
N ILE A 155 7.59 10.03 47.88
CA ILE A 155 8.62 10.92 47.35
C ILE A 155 9.33 11.52 48.57
N ASP A 156 10.58 11.11 48.80
CA ASP A 156 11.36 11.53 49.98
C ASP A 156 11.73 13.01 49.92
N SER A 157 12.10 13.48 48.73
CA SER A 157 12.43 14.87 48.46
C SER A 157 12.07 15.24 47.04
N TRP A 158 11.38 16.36 46.88
CA TRP A 158 11.24 16.99 45.56
C TRP A 158 12.62 17.45 45.07
N PRO A 159 12.87 17.42 43.75
CA PRO A 159 14.17 17.78 43.19
C PRO A 159 14.61 19.16 43.68
N THR A 160 15.86 19.24 44.15
CA THR A 160 16.50 20.49 44.61
C THR A 160 16.72 21.45 43.43
N ASP A 161 16.96 22.73 43.73
CA ASP A 161 16.92 23.84 42.75
C ASP A 161 17.68 23.58 41.44
N TYR A 162 18.88 22.97 41.48
CA TYR A 162 19.66 22.66 40.27
C TYR A 162 18.98 21.61 39.36
N ASN A 163 18.50 20.52 39.94
CA ASN A 163 17.84 19.46 39.17
C ASN A 163 16.50 19.94 38.60
N THR A 164 15.80 20.80 39.33
CA THR A 164 14.55 21.41 38.88
C THR A 164 14.77 22.36 37.71
N ALA A 165 15.79 23.23 37.77
CA ALA A 165 16.14 24.12 36.66
C ALA A 165 16.59 23.34 35.42
N LEU A 166 17.41 22.30 35.60
CA LEU A 166 17.89 21.45 34.51
C LEU A 166 16.75 20.65 33.88
N PHE A 167 15.83 20.11 34.69
CA PHE A 167 14.63 19.42 34.19
C PHE A 167 13.76 20.36 33.37
N LEU A 168 13.50 21.58 33.85
CA LEU A 168 12.73 22.58 33.11
C LEU A 168 13.40 22.91 31.77
N TYR A 169 14.72 23.10 31.76
CA TYR A 169 15.49 23.33 30.54
C TYR A 169 15.36 22.15 29.56
N MET A 170 15.60 20.91 30.01
CA MET A 170 15.49 19.71 29.17
C MET A 170 14.08 19.52 28.63
N PHE A 171 13.05 19.78 29.45
CA PHE A 171 11.66 19.68 29.05
C PHE A 171 11.32 20.72 27.97
N ILE A 172 11.74 21.98 28.16
CA ILE A 172 11.58 23.05 27.15
C ILE A 172 12.27 22.64 25.84
N CYS A 173 13.53 22.17 25.90
CA CYS A 173 14.25 21.71 24.72
C CYS A 173 13.54 20.56 24.00
N THR A 174 13.05 19.57 24.75
CA THR A 174 12.32 18.43 24.19
C THR A 174 11.01 18.86 23.53
N VAL A 175 10.27 19.79 24.14
CA VAL A 175 9.04 20.36 23.53
C VAL A 175 9.37 21.14 22.27
N ILE A 176 10.40 22.00 22.27
CA ILE A 176 10.81 22.77 21.08
C ILE A 176 11.20 21.82 19.95
N LEU A 177 12.11 20.87 20.22
CA LEU A 177 12.50 19.86 19.25
C LEU A 177 11.29 19.07 18.75
N GLY A 178 10.41 18.69 19.67
CA GLY A 178 9.18 18.00 19.37
C GLY A 178 8.29 18.74 18.38
N THR A 179 8.08 20.03 18.59
CA THR A 179 7.28 20.87 17.68
C THR A 179 7.92 21.01 16.30
N ILE A 180 9.24 21.14 16.22
CA ILE A 180 9.98 21.22 14.95
C ILE A 180 9.81 19.91 14.16
N PHE A 181 10.05 18.78 14.81
CA PHE A 181 9.89 17.46 14.18
C PHE A 181 8.44 17.20 13.77
N SER A 182 7.47 17.56 14.61
CA SER A 182 6.05 17.43 14.30
C SER A 182 5.67 18.23 13.05
N LYS A 183 6.08 19.50 12.95
CA LYS A 183 5.80 20.33 11.77
C LYS A 183 6.46 19.77 10.51
N ASN A 184 7.72 19.36 10.61
CA ASN A 184 8.44 18.77 9.47
C ASN A 184 7.77 17.47 8.98
N LYS A 185 7.32 16.62 9.90
CA LYS A 185 6.57 15.39 9.60
C LYS A 185 5.25 15.67 8.89
N GLU A 186 4.52 16.69 9.33
CA GLU A 186 3.25 17.11 8.71
C GLU A 186 3.46 17.64 7.29
N ILE A 187 4.45 18.51 7.08
CA ILE A 187 4.81 19.04 5.75
C ILE A 187 5.17 17.90 4.80
N PHE A 188 6.02 16.97 5.23
CA PHE A 188 6.44 15.83 4.41
C PHE A 188 5.24 14.96 4.02
N ASN A 189 4.33 14.69 4.95
CA ASN A 189 3.12 13.90 4.68
C ASN A 189 2.20 14.62 3.68
N HIS A 190 2.05 15.94 3.77
CA HIS A 190 1.26 16.72 2.81
C HIS A 190 1.85 16.66 1.39
N PHE A 191 3.17 16.82 1.25
CA PHE A 191 3.85 16.67 -0.05
C PHE A 191 3.68 15.27 -0.63
N LYS A 192 3.80 14.24 0.21
CA LYS A 192 3.59 12.85 -0.20
C LYS A 192 2.17 12.61 -0.70
N GLU A 193 1.17 13.11 0.01
CA GLU A 193 -0.24 12.97 -0.38
C GLU A 193 -0.55 13.70 -1.69
N LYS A 194 -0.02 14.92 -1.85
CA LYS A 194 -0.16 15.69 -3.10
C LYS A 194 0.47 14.97 -4.29
N THR A 195 1.71 14.49 -4.13
CA THR A 195 2.43 13.73 -5.17
C THR A 195 1.68 12.46 -5.55
N LEU A 196 1.17 11.73 -4.56
CA LEU A 196 0.39 10.51 -4.79
C LEU A 196 -0.92 10.82 -5.53
N SER A 197 -1.61 11.91 -5.17
CA SER A 197 -2.82 12.33 -5.87
C SER A 197 -2.53 12.73 -7.33
N GLU A 198 -1.45 13.46 -7.58
CA GLU A 198 -1.06 13.85 -8.95
C GLU A 198 -0.68 12.64 -9.78
N LEU A 199 0.04 11.67 -9.20
CA LEU A 199 0.40 10.43 -9.87
C LEU A 199 -0.84 9.59 -10.21
N ASN A 200 -1.77 9.44 -9.27
CA ASN A 200 -3.02 8.70 -9.51
C ASN A 200 -3.82 9.34 -10.65
N LYS A 201 -3.97 10.67 -10.68
CA LYS A 201 -4.66 11.38 -11.78
C LYS A 201 -3.98 11.14 -13.14
N ARG A 202 -2.64 11.17 -13.18
CA ARG A 202 -1.89 10.89 -14.41
C ARG A 202 -2.06 9.44 -14.87
N LEU A 203 -2.11 8.49 -13.94
CA LEU A 203 -2.34 7.08 -14.23
C LEU A 203 -3.76 6.87 -14.77
N GLU A 204 -4.77 7.46 -14.14
CA GLU A 204 -6.17 7.41 -14.61
C GLU A 204 -6.29 7.95 -16.03
N ALA A 205 -5.74 9.14 -16.31
CA ALA A 205 -5.75 9.71 -17.66
C ALA A 205 -5.04 8.83 -18.69
N LYS A 206 -3.93 8.17 -18.31
CA LYS A 206 -3.19 7.25 -19.19
C LYS A 206 -3.99 5.97 -19.46
N VAL A 207 -4.67 5.43 -18.45
CA VAL A 207 -5.54 4.25 -18.60
C VAL A 207 -6.72 4.58 -19.50
N GLU A 208 -7.36 5.73 -19.31
CA GLU A 208 -8.45 6.21 -20.16
C GLU A 208 -8.01 6.36 -21.62
N HIS A 209 -6.88 7.04 -21.87
CA HIS A 209 -6.33 7.20 -23.22
C HIS A 209 -6.07 5.84 -23.90
N ARG A 210 -5.43 4.90 -23.18
CA ARG A 210 -5.17 3.55 -23.70
C ARG A 210 -6.45 2.77 -23.97
N THR A 211 -7.47 2.95 -23.14
CA THR A 211 -8.77 2.30 -23.33
C THR A 211 -9.43 2.81 -24.61
N ILE A 212 -9.44 4.13 -24.84
CA ILE A 212 -9.96 4.75 -26.07
C ILE A 212 -9.20 4.24 -27.31
N GLU A 213 -7.86 4.15 -27.26
CA GLU A 213 -7.06 3.61 -28.37
C GLU A 213 -7.40 2.14 -28.66
N LEU A 214 -7.56 1.33 -27.62
CA LEU A 214 -7.95 -0.07 -27.75
C LEU A 214 -9.35 -0.24 -28.32
N GLU A 215 -10.32 0.55 -27.86
CA GLU A 215 -11.69 0.54 -28.38
C GLU A 215 -11.73 0.90 -29.86
N LYS A 216 -10.97 1.93 -30.28
CA LYS A 216 -10.83 2.29 -31.71
C LYS A 216 -10.22 1.14 -32.52
N ALA A 217 -9.15 0.52 -32.03
CA ALA A 217 -8.53 -0.61 -32.70
C ALA A 217 -9.47 -1.83 -32.80
N LEU A 218 -10.26 -2.09 -31.75
CA LEU A 218 -11.27 -3.15 -31.72
C LEU A 218 -12.41 -2.86 -32.70
N ALA A 219 -12.86 -1.60 -32.80
CA ALA A 219 -13.88 -1.20 -33.76
C ALA A 219 -13.42 -1.44 -35.20
N VAL A 220 -12.22 -0.98 -35.56
CA VAL A 220 -11.63 -1.21 -36.89
C VAL A 220 -11.47 -2.71 -37.18
N LYS A 221 -11.00 -3.49 -36.19
CA LYS A 221 -10.88 -4.95 -36.34
C LYS A 221 -12.25 -5.61 -36.57
N THR A 222 -13.27 -5.17 -35.85
CA THR A 222 -14.63 -5.71 -35.97
C THR A 222 -15.23 -5.38 -37.33
N GLU A 223 -15.07 -4.14 -37.79
CA GLU A 223 -15.50 -3.71 -39.12
C GLU A 223 -14.81 -4.53 -40.22
N PHE A 224 -13.49 -4.70 -40.13
CA PHE A 224 -12.72 -5.53 -41.05
C PHE A 224 -13.27 -6.97 -41.11
N LEU A 225 -13.49 -7.61 -39.95
CA LEU A 225 -14.02 -8.98 -39.89
C LEU A 225 -15.44 -9.11 -40.46
N ASN A 226 -16.30 -8.11 -40.21
CA ASN A 226 -17.65 -8.06 -40.77
C ASN A 226 -17.61 -7.94 -42.29
N ASN A 227 -16.81 -7.00 -42.81
CA ASN A 227 -16.64 -6.80 -44.25
C ASN A 227 -16.11 -8.07 -44.92
N MET A 228 -15.08 -8.68 -44.34
CA MET A 228 -14.56 -9.95 -44.84
C MET A 228 -15.60 -11.07 -44.84
N SER A 229 -16.43 -11.15 -43.80
CA SER A 229 -17.52 -12.14 -43.74
C SER A 229 -18.55 -11.95 -44.86
N HIS A 230 -18.91 -10.71 -45.18
CA HIS A 230 -19.81 -10.39 -46.30
C HIS A 230 -19.20 -10.73 -47.67
N GLU A 231 -17.93 -10.38 -47.88
CA GLU A 231 -17.21 -10.67 -49.12
C GLU A 231 -16.99 -12.16 -49.35
N ILE A 232 -16.84 -12.95 -48.28
CA ILE A 232 -16.75 -14.42 -48.34
C ILE A 232 -18.13 -15.04 -48.59
N ARG A 233 -19.19 -14.57 -47.91
CA ARG A 233 -20.54 -15.14 -48.00
C ARG A 233 -21.10 -15.07 -49.42
N THR A 234 -20.93 -13.94 -50.11
CA THR A 234 -21.50 -13.71 -51.45
C THR A 234 -21.08 -14.76 -52.50
N PRO A 235 -19.79 -15.03 -52.76
CA PRO A 235 -19.37 -16.06 -53.70
C PRO A 235 -19.72 -17.47 -53.24
N ILE A 236 -19.70 -17.77 -51.93
CA ILE A 236 -20.12 -19.08 -51.39
C ILE A 236 -21.61 -19.31 -51.65
N GLN A 237 -22.45 -18.31 -51.39
CA GLN A 237 -23.89 -18.38 -51.67
C GLN A 237 -24.13 -18.59 -53.17
N GLY A 238 -23.42 -17.84 -54.02
CA GLY A 238 -23.49 -17.99 -55.48
C GLY A 238 -23.07 -19.39 -55.95
N LEU A 239 -21.97 -19.93 -55.42
CA LEU A 239 -21.54 -21.30 -55.69
C LEU A 239 -22.62 -22.32 -55.30
N THR A 240 -23.19 -22.17 -54.11
CA THR A 240 -24.20 -23.09 -53.57
C THR A 240 -25.46 -23.07 -54.42
N THR A 241 -26.05 -21.90 -54.68
CA THR A 241 -27.29 -21.76 -55.46
C THR A 241 -27.13 -22.28 -56.89
N ILE A 242 -26.00 -21.97 -57.55
CA ILE A 242 -25.75 -22.42 -58.93
C ILE A 242 -25.55 -23.94 -58.97
N SER A 243 -24.84 -24.49 -57.99
CA SER A 243 -24.63 -25.94 -57.87
C SER A 243 -25.94 -26.67 -57.60
N GLU A 244 -26.77 -26.17 -56.69
CA GLU A 244 -28.11 -26.70 -56.41
C GLU A 244 -29.01 -26.68 -57.65
N ALA A 245 -29.01 -25.57 -58.40
CA ALA A 245 -29.77 -25.46 -59.64
C ALA A 245 -29.32 -26.48 -60.69
N LEU A 246 -28.01 -26.65 -60.88
CA LEU A 246 -27.44 -27.65 -61.78
C LEU A 246 -27.85 -29.06 -61.38
N VAL A 247 -27.76 -29.41 -60.08
CA VAL A 247 -28.16 -30.74 -59.57
C VAL A 247 -29.66 -30.99 -59.77
N LYS A 248 -30.50 -30.02 -59.42
CA LYS A 248 -31.97 -30.18 -59.41
C LYS A 248 -32.60 -30.17 -60.80
N TYR A 249 -32.04 -29.39 -61.73
CA TYR A 249 -32.64 -29.16 -63.04
C TYR A 249 -31.75 -29.60 -64.20
N TRP A 250 -30.77 -30.47 -63.97
CA TRP A 250 -29.79 -30.92 -64.96
C TRP A 250 -30.40 -31.31 -66.31
N GLN A 251 -31.45 -32.14 -66.29
CA GLN A 251 -32.10 -32.61 -67.52
C GLN A 251 -32.95 -31.55 -68.22
N LYS A 252 -33.30 -30.45 -67.53
CA LYS A 252 -34.11 -29.35 -68.08
C LYS A 252 -33.28 -28.25 -68.73
N PHE A 253 -31.97 -28.25 -68.54
CA PHE A 253 -31.05 -27.28 -69.14
C PHE A 253 -30.44 -27.81 -70.42
N ASP A 254 -30.29 -26.93 -71.42
CA ASP A 254 -29.50 -27.22 -72.61
C ASP A 254 -27.99 -27.15 -72.29
N GLU A 255 -27.15 -27.64 -73.21
CA GLU A 255 -25.69 -27.64 -73.01
C GLU A 255 -25.11 -26.23 -72.84
N LYS A 256 -25.69 -25.23 -73.51
CA LYS A 256 -25.26 -23.83 -73.36
C LYS A 256 -25.48 -23.34 -71.93
N LYS A 257 -26.65 -23.58 -71.34
CA LYS A 257 -26.97 -23.13 -69.97
C LYS A 257 -26.14 -23.89 -68.93
N LYS A 258 -25.91 -25.20 -69.10
CA LYS A 258 -25.02 -25.98 -68.23
C LYS A 258 -23.61 -25.40 -68.21
N PHE A 259 -23.03 -25.14 -69.38
CA PHE A 259 -21.70 -24.54 -69.50
C PHE A 259 -21.64 -23.14 -68.87
N GLU A 260 -22.67 -22.31 -69.06
CA GLU A 260 -22.74 -20.97 -68.46
C GLU A 260 -22.73 -21.03 -66.93
N LEU A 261 -23.56 -21.88 -66.33
CA LEU A 261 -23.64 -22.07 -64.87
C LEU A 261 -22.33 -22.64 -64.31
N ALA A 262 -21.74 -23.64 -64.95
CA ALA A 262 -20.42 -24.18 -64.58
C ALA A 262 -19.31 -23.12 -64.65
N ARG A 263 -19.34 -22.26 -65.67
CA ARG A 263 -18.41 -21.13 -65.80
C ARG A 263 -18.59 -20.10 -64.69
N GLN A 264 -19.82 -19.82 -64.26
CA GLN A 264 -20.09 -18.95 -63.11
C GLN A 264 -19.57 -19.53 -61.80
N ILE A 265 -19.74 -20.85 -61.58
CA ILE A 265 -19.12 -21.57 -60.45
C ILE A 265 -17.60 -21.39 -60.47
N PHE A 266 -16.94 -21.66 -61.60
CA PHE A 266 -15.49 -21.48 -61.73
C PHE A 266 -15.04 -20.05 -61.41
N LYS A 267 -15.76 -19.04 -61.91
CA LYS A 267 -15.46 -17.63 -61.65
C LYS A 267 -15.60 -17.29 -60.16
N ASN A 268 -16.65 -17.76 -59.49
CA ASN A 268 -16.87 -17.54 -58.06
C ASN A 268 -15.80 -18.24 -57.20
N SER A 269 -15.42 -19.47 -57.55
CA SER A 269 -14.33 -20.19 -56.90
C SER A 269 -13.01 -19.44 -57.01
N LYS A 270 -12.64 -18.95 -58.21
CA LYS A 270 -11.41 -18.18 -58.42
C LYS A 270 -11.40 -16.88 -57.61
N ARG A 271 -12.54 -16.20 -57.52
CA ARG A 271 -12.69 -14.98 -56.72
C ARG A 271 -12.51 -15.26 -55.22
N LEU A 272 -13.10 -16.34 -54.71
CA LEU A 272 -12.94 -16.75 -53.32
C LEU A 272 -11.48 -17.13 -53.00
N THR A 273 -10.80 -17.88 -53.88
CA THR A 273 -9.37 -18.22 -53.71
C THR A 273 -8.50 -16.97 -53.65
N SER A 274 -8.75 -15.98 -54.51
CA SER A 274 -8.03 -14.69 -54.49
C SER A 274 -8.25 -13.96 -53.16
N LEU A 275 -9.49 -13.93 -52.67
CA LEU A 275 -9.86 -13.26 -51.41
C LEU A 275 -9.15 -13.90 -50.20
N VAL A 276 -9.15 -15.24 -50.12
CA VAL A 276 -8.43 -15.98 -49.08
C VAL A 276 -6.92 -15.74 -49.17
N GLY A 277 -6.37 -15.70 -50.39
CA GLY A 277 -4.96 -15.38 -50.62
C GLY A 277 -4.58 -14.01 -50.07
N SER A 278 -5.35 -12.97 -50.40
CA SER A 278 -5.14 -11.61 -49.88
C SER A 278 -5.20 -11.55 -48.35
N LEU A 279 -6.07 -12.34 -47.72
CA LEU A 279 -6.22 -12.42 -46.26
C LEU A 279 -5.01 -13.11 -45.61
N LEU A 280 -4.49 -14.16 -46.23
CA LEU A 280 -3.28 -14.85 -45.80
C LEU A 280 -2.05 -13.95 -45.92
N ASP A 281 -1.95 -13.17 -47.00
CA ASP A 281 -0.86 -12.24 -47.20
C ASP A 281 -0.92 -11.11 -46.17
N LEU A 282 -2.10 -10.54 -45.88
CA LEU A 282 -2.31 -9.60 -44.78
C LEU A 282 -1.81 -10.15 -43.43
N ALA A 283 -2.13 -11.42 -43.13
CA ALA A 283 -1.69 -12.07 -41.90
C ALA A 283 -0.15 -12.23 -41.83
N LYS A 284 0.52 -12.52 -42.96
CA LYS A 284 1.99 -12.56 -43.04
C LYS A 284 2.59 -11.17 -42.83
N ILE A 285 1.98 -10.10 -43.36
CA ILE A 285 2.41 -8.70 -43.13
C ILE A 285 2.39 -8.39 -41.64
N ASN A 286 1.26 -8.63 -40.98
CA ASN A 286 1.07 -8.32 -39.57
C ASN A 286 1.97 -9.16 -38.64
N ALA A 287 2.38 -10.36 -39.06
CA ALA A 287 3.34 -11.19 -38.34
C ALA A 287 4.81 -10.81 -38.60
N GLY A 288 5.08 -9.81 -39.46
CA GLY A 288 6.43 -9.41 -39.85
C GLY A 288 7.17 -10.45 -40.70
N LYS A 289 6.45 -11.35 -41.38
CA LYS A 289 7.00 -12.52 -42.10
C LYS A 289 7.07 -12.35 -43.62
N ILE A 290 6.92 -11.14 -44.16
CA ILE A 290 7.16 -10.93 -45.60
C ILE A 290 8.65 -10.86 -45.86
N LEU A 291 9.15 -11.81 -46.65
CA LEU A 291 10.44 -11.69 -47.33
C LEU A 291 10.16 -11.12 -48.73
N LEU A 292 10.68 -9.92 -49.00
CA LEU A 292 10.61 -9.31 -50.32
C LEU A 292 11.71 -9.93 -51.19
N ASP A 293 11.33 -10.58 -52.29
CA ASP A 293 12.27 -11.00 -53.31
C ASP A 293 12.44 -9.86 -54.32
N LEU A 294 13.56 -9.15 -54.21
CA LEU A 294 13.87 -8.00 -55.07
C LEU A 294 14.50 -8.50 -56.37
N GLN A 295 13.74 -8.43 -57.46
CA GLN A 295 14.23 -8.74 -58.80
C GLN A 295 14.30 -7.47 -59.65
N LYS A 296 15.30 -7.41 -60.53
CA LYS A 296 15.51 -6.28 -61.44
C LYS A 296 14.44 -6.33 -62.53
N LEU A 297 13.52 -5.36 -62.55
CA LEU A 297 12.61 -5.20 -63.68
C LEU A 297 13.39 -4.58 -64.85
N GLU A 298 13.46 -5.29 -65.97
CA GLU A 298 13.83 -4.69 -67.25
C GLU A 298 12.62 -3.91 -67.76
N ILE A 299 12.78 -2.58 -67.82
CA ILE A 299 11.79 -1.62 -68.33
C ILE A 299 12.17 -1.28 -69.77
#